data_AF-A0A5P1D758-F1
#
_entry.id   AF-A0A5P1D758-F1
#
_cell.length_a   1.000
_cell.length_b   1.000
_cell.length_c   1.000
_cell.angle_alpha   90.00
_cell.angle_beta   90.00
_cell.angle_gamma   90.00
#
_symmetry.space_group_name_H-M   'P 1'
#
loop_
_entity.id
_entity.type
_entity.pdbx_description
1 polymer ?
#
loop_
_entity_poly.entity_id
_entity_poly.type
_entity_poly.pdbx_seq_one_letter_code
_entity_poly.pdbx_strand_id
1 'polypeptide(L)'
;MSTPLPQRFPYHELFEKLAVLRPRPFDVLLLPAETTNEEMQKIVSAAGYMLPHHTLAVRGDVQLLDEAAMNALGWYRAPESQHK
;
A
#
# COMPACT_ATOMS: atom_id res chain seq x y z
N MET A 1 -38.25 17.00 11.26
CA MET A 1 -37.13 16.22 11.81
C MET A 1 -36.25 15.81 10.66
N SER A 2 -35.14 16.52 10.42
CA SER A 2 -34.20 16.18 9.36
C SER A 2 -33.32 15.04 9.84
N THR A 3 -33.33 13.94 9.09
CA THR A 3 -32.42 12.81 9.25
C THR A 3 -30.98 13.35 9.31
N PRO A 4 -30.16 12.98 10.31
CA PRO A 4 -28.76 13.37 10.29
C PRO A 4 -28.12 12.78 9.04
N LEU A 5 -27.58 13.67 8.19
CA LEU A 5 -26.79 13.27 7.04
C LEU A 5 -25.69 12.30 7.53
N PRO A 6 -25.48 11.15 6.88
CA PRO A 6 -24.40 10.26 7.25
C PRO A 6 -23.11 11.08 7.28
N GLN A 7 -22.35 10.93 8.36
CA GLN A 7 -21.11 11.67 8.62
C GLN A 7 -20.32 11.85 7.33
N ARG A 8 -20.05 13.12 6.99
CA ARG A 8 -19.19 13.58 5.91
C ARG A 8 -18.00 12.61 5.81
N PHE A 9 -17.91 11.90 4.68
CA PHE A 9 -16.92 10.87 4.38
C PHE A 9 -15.60 11.17 5.10
N PRO A 10 -15.24 10.39 6.16
CA PRO A 10 -14.02 10.66 6.88
C PRO A 10 -12.87 10.53 5.87
N TYR A 11 -11.96 11.50 5.87
CA TYR A 11 -10.84 11.59 4.91
C TYR A 11 -11.18 12.10 3.50
N HIS A 12 -12.26 12.89 3.33
CA HIS A 12 -12.62 13.48 2.03
C HIS A 12 -11.46 14.21 1.32
N GLU A 13 -10.71 15.04 2.03
CA GLU A 13 -9.55 15.74 1.45
C GLU A 13 -8.45 14.76 0.99
N LEU A 14 -8.27 13.68 1.74
CA LEU A 14 -7.30 12.64 1.43
C LEU A 14 -7.71 11.84 0.20
N PHE A 15 -9.01 11.53 0.10
CA PHE A 15 -9.61 10.89 -1.06
C PHE A 15 -9.42 11.73 -2.32
N GLU A 16 -9.66 13.04 -2.26
CA GLU A 16 -9.44 13.94 -3.40
C GLU A 16 -7.97 13.95 -3.84
N LYS A 17 -7.03 14.00 -2.89
CA LYS A 17 -5.60 13.92 -3.19
C LYS A 17 -5.21 12.58 -3.83
N LEU A 18 -5.73 11.46 -3.33
CA LEU A 18 -5.50 10.14 -3.91
C LEU A 18 -6.14 10.00 -5.31
N ALA A 19 -7.29 10.61 -5.55
CA ALA A 19 -7.98 10.58 -6.83
C ALA A 19 -7.16 11.18 -7.98
N VAL A 20 -6.34 12.19 -7.69
CA VAL A 20 -5.40 12.78 -8.67
C VAL A 20 -4.38 11.75 -9.15
N LEU A 21 -3.98 10.80 -8.29
CA LEU A 21 -3.00 9.76 -8.63
C LEU A 21 -3.58 8.65 -9.51
N ARG A 22 -4.91 8.59 -9.68
CA ARG A 22 -5.63 7.58 -10.48
C ARG A 22 -5.11 6.15 -10.25
N PRO A 23 -5.09 5.68 -8.99
CA PRO A 23 -4.54 4.37 -8.66
C PRO A 23 -5.32 3.26 -9.36
N ARG A 24 -4.60 2.23 -9.78
CA ARG A 24 -5.13 1.03 -10.44
C ARG A 24 -5.14 -0.15 -9.46
N PRO A 25 -5.95 -1.19 -9.74
CA PRO A 25 -5.86 -2.44 -8.99
C PRO A 25 -4.41 -2.93 -8.91
N PHE A 26 -3.99 -3.36 -7.72
CA PHE A 26 -2.64 -3.85 -7.40
C PHE A 26 -1.51 -2.81 -7.39
N ASP A 27 -1.81 -1.52 -7.55
CA ASP A 27 -0.82 -0.49 -7.27
C ASP A 27 -0.44 -0.50 -5.77
N VAL A 28 0.84 -0.20 -5.50
CA VAL A 28 1.38 -0.11 -4.14
C VAL A 28 1.54 1.35 -3.77
N LEU A 29 1.02 1.74 -2.61
CA LEU A 29 1.23 3.08 -2.07
C LEU A 29 2.56 3.12 -1.32
N LEU A 30 3.53 3.88 -1.85
CA LEU A 30 4.76 4.21 -1.12
C LEU A 30 4.53 5.41 -0.22
N LEU A 31 4.89 5.29 1.05
CA LEU A 31 4.79 6.36 2.03
C LEU A 31 6.19 6.73 2.54
N PRO A 32 6.45 8.03 2.81
CA PRO A 32 7.69 8.48 3.46
C PRO A 32 7.97 7.70 4.75
N ALA A 33 9.24 7.45 5.08
CA ALA A 33 9.67 6.66 6.23
C ALA A 33 9.15 7.19 7.58
N GLU A 34 8.91 8.49 7.64
CA GLU A 34 8.49 9.30 8.78
C GLU A 34 6.97 9.23 8.99
N THR A 35 6.24 8.69 8.02
CA THR A 35 4.78 8.55 8.10
C THR A 35 4.43 7.70 9.30
N THR A 36 3.67 8.27 10.22
CA THR A 36 3.26 7.56 11.44
C THR A 36 2.29 6.43 11.10
N ASN A 37 2.17 5.46 12.02
CA ASN A 37 1.21 4.37 11.83
C ASN A 37 -0.24 4.90 11.73
N GLU A 38 -0.57 5.96 12.47
CA GLU A 38 -1.90 6.57 12.43
C GLU A 38 -2.19 7.23 11.08
N GLU A 39 -1.24 7.98 10.54
CA GLU A 39 -1.35 8.57 9.20
C GLU A 39 -1.47 7.50 8.11
N MET A 40 -0.65 6.45 8.19
CA MET A 40 -0.71 5.32 7.27
C MET A 40 -2.10 4.65 7.29
N GLN A 41 -2.69 4.42 8.48
CA GLN A 41 -4.03 3.85 8.59
C GLN A 41 -5.11 4.74 7.97
N LYS A 42 -5.00 6.07 8.15
CA LYS A 42 -5.92 7.04 7.49
C LYS A 42 -5.80 6.98 5.97
N ILE A 43 -4.58 6.91 5.43
CA ILE A 43 -4.31 6.81 3.99
C ILE A 43 -4.86 5.51 3.40
N VAL A 44 -4.57 4.37 4.03
CA VAL A 44 -5.08 3.06 3.59
C VAL A 44 -6.60 3.02 3.65
N SER A 45 -7.21 3.57 4.71
CA SER A 45 -8.67 3.64 4.84
C SER A 45 -9.28 4.48 3.73
N ALA A 46 -8.70 5.65 3.42
CA ALA A 46 -9.17 6.51 2.33
C ALA A 46 -9.03 5.84 0.96
N ALA A 47 -7.91 5.17 0.70
CA ALA A 47 -7.65 4.44 -0.54
C ALA A 47 -8.60 3.26 -0.75
N GLY A 48 -8.99 2.56 0.32
CA GLY A 48 -9.94 1.44 0.27
C GLY A 48 -11.33 1.82 -0.26
N TYR A 49 -11.70 3.09 -0.24
CA TYR A 49 -12.94 3.57 -0.87
C TYR A 49 -12.81 3.75 -2.39
N MET A 50 -11.58 3.86 -2.91
CA MET A 50 -11.30 4.00 -4.35
C MET A 50 -10.94 2.67 -4.99
N LEU A 51 -10.21 1.83 -4.26
CA LEU A 51 -9.72 0.54 -4.71
C LEU A 51 -10.52 -0.57 -4.00
N PRO A 52 -11.41 -1.28 -4.70
CA PRO A 52 -12.25 -2.32 -4.09
C PRO A 52 -11.46 -3.58 -3.64
N HIS A 53 -10.16 -3.64 -3.93
CA HIS A 53 -9.27 -4.76 -3.58
C HIS A 53 -8.07 -4.29 -2.76
N HIS A 54 -7.47 -5.25 -2.03
CA HIS A 54 -6.40 -5.05 -1.04
C HIS A 54 -5.38 -3.98 -1.46
N THR A 55 -5.42 -2.83 -0.79
CA THR A 55 -4.41 -1.78 -0.94
C THR A 55 -3.19 -2.15 -0.12
N LEU A 56 -2.05 -2.37 -0.77
CA LEU A 56 -0.76 -2.54 -0.08
C LEU A 56 -0.12 -1.16 0.07
N ALA A 57 0.18 -0.78 1.31
CA ALA A 57 0.98 0.40 1.60
C ALA A 57 2.31 -0.03 2.22
N VAL A 58 3.40 0.52 1.69
CA VAL A 58 4.77 0.28 2.15
C VAL A 58 5.34 1.60 2.66
N ARG A 59 5.96 1.57 3.84
CA ARG A 59 6.63 2.72 4.42
C ARG A 59 8.14 2.56 4.32
N GLY A 60 8.81 3.61 3.87
CA GLY A 60 10.25 3.70 3.78
C GLY A 60 10.79 3.50 2.38
N ASP A 61 12.12 3.39 2.29
CA ASP A 61 12.81 3.30 1.00
C ASP A 61 12.54 1.96 0.34
N VAL A 62 11.99 2.03 -0.88
CA VAL A 62 11.86 0.86 -1.74
C VAL A 62 12.99 0.86 -2.74
N GLN A 63 13.72 -0.25 -2.76
CA GLN A 63 14.82 -0.47 -3.68
C GLN A 63 14.41 -1.55 -4.68
N LEU A 64 14.71 -1.31 -5.96
CA LEU A 64 14.60 -2.34 -6.97
C LEU A 64 15.79 -3.28 -6.81
N LEU A 65 15.50 -4.56 -6.57
CA LEU A 65 16.51 -5.60 -6.54
C LEU A 65 16.41 -6.41 -7.83
N ASP A 66 17.55 -6.74 -8.42
CA ASP A 66 17.61 -7.76 -9.47
C ASP A 66 17.58 -9.17 -8.85
N GLU A 67 17.39 -10.17 -9.72
CA GLU A 67 17.31 -11.56 -9.28
C GLU A 67 18.56 -12.02 -8.52
N ALA A 68 19.74 -11.56 -8.91
CA ALA A 68 21.00 -11.92 -8.26
C ALA A 68 21.07 -11.37 -6.83
N ALA A 69 20.67 -10.11 -6.61
CA ALA A 69 20.58 -9.49 -5.30
C ALA A 69 19.51 -10.17 -4.43
N MET A 70 18.35 -10.53 -5.01
CA MET A 70 17.31 -11.29 -4.31
C MET A 70 17.81 -12.68 -3.86
N ASN A 71 18.54 -13.38 -4.74
CA ASN A 71 19.15 -14.68 -4.44
C ASN A 71 20.19 -14.56 -3.31
N ALA A 72 21.03 -13.52 -3.34
CA ALA A 72 22.01 -13.26 -2.29
C ALA A 72 21.38 -12.99 -0.92
N LEU A 73 20.19 -12.38 -0.89
CA LEU A 73 19.38 -12.18 0.32
C LEU A 73 18.58 -13.43 0.74
N GLY A 74 18.68 -14.53 0.00
CA GLY A 74 18.02 -15.80 0.31
C GLY A 74 16.52 -15.81 0.01
N TRP A 75 16.03 -14.93 -0.86
CA TRP A 75 14.61 -14.85 -1.21
C TRP A 75 14.13 -16.07 -2.00
N TYR A 76 15.02 -16.65 -2.82
CA TYR A 76 14.79 -17.93 -3.46
C TYR A 76 15.65 -18.99 -2.76
N ARG A 77 15.01 -20.08 -2.34
CA ARG A 77 15.75 -21.29 -2.01
C ARG A 77 16.07 -21.99 -3.33
N ALA A 78 17.34 -22.24 -3.61
CA ALA A 78 17.69 -23.19 -4.66
C ALA A 78 16.96 -24.51 -4.39
N PRO A 79 16.37 -25.16 -5.41
CA PRO A 79 15.75 -26.46 -5.22
C PRO A 79 16.79 -27.40 -4.61
N GLU A 80 16.43 -28.08 -3.53
CA GLU A 80 17.31 -29.02 -2.85
C GLU A 80 17.93 -29.94 -3.89
N SER A 81 19.24 -29.83 -4.08
CA SER A 81 19.95 -30.74 -4.95
C SER A 81 19.89 -32.09 -4.26
N GLN A 82 18.98 -32.96 -4.69
CA GLN A 82 18.91 -34.35 -4.24
C GLN A 82 20.30 -34.94 -4.48
N HIS A 83 21.07 -35.09 -3.41
CA HIS A 83 22.31 -35.82 -3.42
C HIS A 83 21.92 -37.28 -3.69
N LYS A 84 22.23 -37.74 -4.91
CA LYS A 84 22.21 -39.15 -5.28
C LYS A 84 23.50 -39.81 -4.81
#